data_AF-A0A937GNR7-F1
#
_entry.id   AF-A0A937GNR7-F1
#
_cell.length_a   1.000
_cell.length_b   1.000
_cell.length_c   1.000
_cell.angle_alpha   90.00
_cell.angle_beta   90.00
_cell.angle_gamma   90.00
#
_symmetry.space_group_name_H-M   'P 1'
#
loop_
_entity.id
_entity.type
_entity.pdbx_description
1 polymer ?
#
loop_
_entity_poly.entity_id
_entity_poly.type
_entity_poly.pdbx_seq_one_letter_code
_entity_poly.pdbx_strand_id
1 'polypeptide(L)'
;MSRKRKITIEARTVEQENHFNELAHKIQEQIKRRRGKWKLKLGYMDYDDVSQIIFTHIYAKWPQYDPKQPLEPWVNTIITNRMQNIYRDEYGNYEKPCVGCAHNEGGDLCAHTPSGKQCDECPLFLSWLLRKESAHRIQTSCLYEESLHGSDIVYGANLEEKEKRIHAHMLALLEGVEKSIYKLIYIEHKNEEDATKKLGYLQKKGSKRYIRQKCSLINKKIVEELKNNRLDI
;
A
#
# COMPACT_ATOMS: atom_id res chain seq x y z
N MET A 1 -4.42 -43.50 -36.80
CA MET A 1 -2.96 -43.34 -36.62
C MET A 1 -2.32 -44.71 -36.44
N SER A 2 -1.28 -45.05 -37.22
CA SER A 2 -0.63 -46.38 -37.21
C SER A 2 0.09 -46.66 -35.87
N ARG A 3 -0.05 -47.88 -35.33
CA ARG A 3 0.52 -48.35 -34.06
C ARG A 3 2.03 -48.12 -33.97
N LYS A 4 2.74 -48.23 -35.09
CA LYS A 4 4.18 -47.92 -35.20
C LYS A 4 4.50 -46.45 -34.92
N ARG A 5 3.67 -45.50 -35.39
CA ARG A 5 3.89 -44.06 -35.13
C ARG A 5 3.67 -43.68 -33.66
N LYS A 6 2.74 -44.34 -32.95
CA LYS A 6 2.54 -44.12 -31.50
C LYS A 6 3.76 -44.55 -30.68
N ILE A 7 4.28 -45.75 -30.96
CA ILE A 7 5.47 -46.29 -30.28
C ILE A 7 6.70 -45.40 -30.51
N THR A 8 6.89 -44.88 -31.73
CA THR A 8 8.02 -43.97 -32.02
C THR A 8 7.89 -42.61 -31.33
N ILE A 9 6.68 -42.10 -31.14
CA ILE A 9 6.45 -40.84 -30.41
C ILE A 9 6.68 -41.04 -28.92
N GLU A 10 6.16 -42.13 -28.34
CA GLU A 10 6.32 -42.47 -26.92
C GLU A 10 7.79 -42.75 -26.55
N ALA A 11 8.55 -43.43 -27.42
CA ALA A 11 9.98 -43.65 -27.19
C ALA A 11 10.79 -42.33 -27.24
N ARG A 12 10.45 -41.44 -28.18
CA ARG A 12 11.12 -40.13 -28.33
C ARG A 12 10.84 -39.20 -27.14
N THR A 13 9.66 -39.27 -26.53
CA THR A 13 9.36 -38.50 -25.31
C THR A 13 10.14 -39.00 -24.10
N VAL A 14 10.29 -40.32 -23.95
CA VAL A 14 11.04 -40.92 -22.82
C VAL A 14 12.54 -40.60 -22.90
N GLU A 15 13.13 -40.65 -24.10
CA GLU A 15 14.54 -40.27 -24.29
C GLU A 15 14.79 -38.79 -23.95
N GLN A 16 13.87 -37.90 -24.33
CA GLN A 16 13.96 -36.47 -24.01
C GLN A 16 13.84 -36.19 -22.51
N GLU A 17 12.95 -36.91 -21.82
CA GLU A 17 12.78 -36.84 -20.36
C GLU A 17 14.04 -37.31 -19.63
N ASN A 18 14.63 -38.44 -20.04
CA ASN A 18 15.87 -38.94 -19.45
C ASN A 18 17.03 -37.94 -19.64
N HIS A 19 17.19 -37.40 -20.86
CA HIS A 19 18.21 -36.39 -21.13
C HIS A 19 18.00 -35.09 -20.32
N PHE A 20 16.74 -34.70 -20.08
CA PHE A 20 16.44 -33.57 -19.19
C PHE A 20 16.88 -33.86 -17.75
N ASN A 21 16.51 -35.03 -17.23
CA ASN A 21 16.81 -35.42 -15.85
C ASN A 21 18.31 -35.47 -15.56
N GLU A 22 19.11 -35.95 -16.51
CA GLU A 22 20.57 -35.93 -16.42
C GLU A 22 21.13 -34.51 -16.28
N LEU A 23 20.56 -33.54 -17.01
CA LEU A 23 21.02 -32.15 -17.03
C LEU A 23 20.31 -31.23 -16.04
N ALA A 24 19.28 -31.73 -15.34
CA ALA A 24 18.44 -30.96 -14.43
C ALA A 24 19.25 -30.23 -13.34
N HIS A 25 20.27 -30.90 -12.78
CA HIS A 25 21.14 -30.30 -11.77
C HIS A 25 21.89 -29.06 -12.30
N LYS A 26 22.36 -29.09 -13.56
CA LYS A 26 23.02 -27.94 -14.20
C LYS A 26 22.04 -26.80 -14.40
N ILE A 27 20.81 -27.11 -14.80
CA ILE A 27 19.75 -26.11 -14.97
C ILE A 27 19.44 -25.43 -13.64
N GLN A 28 19.25 -26.20 -12.57
CA GLN A 28 19.00 -25.67 -11.23
C GLN A 28 20.14 -24.80 -10.72
N GLU A 29 21.40 -25.19 -10.99
CA GLU A 29 22.56 -24.37 -10.63
C GLU A 29 22.55 -23.02 -11.36
N GLN A 30 22.25 -23.00 -12.68
CA GLN A 30 22.13 -21.76 -13.44
C GLN A 30 21.01 -20.86 -12.89
N ILE A 31 19.86 -21.44 -12.52
CA ILE A 31 18.77 -20.70 -11.87
C ILE A 31 19.25 -20.12 -10.54
N LYS A 32 19.90 -20.92 -9.68
CA LYS A 32 20.38 -20.45 -8.37
C LYS A 32 21.37 -19.29 -8.48
N ARG A 33 22.29 -19.32 -9.46
CA ARG A 33 23.24 -18.24 -9.74
C ARG A 33 22.56 -16.91 -10.05
N ARG A 34 21.32 -16.93 -10.56
CA ARG A 34 20.55 -15.72 -10.92
C ARG A 34 19.75 -15.13 -9.76
N ARG A 35 19.77 -15.74 -8.57
CA ARG A 35 19.07 -15.22 -7.38
C ARG A 35 19.40 -13.77 -7.06
N GLY A 36 20.68 -13.39 -7.15
CA GLY A 36 21.10 -12.00 -6.89
C GLY A 36 20.57 -10.96 -7.88
N LYS A 37 20.11 -11.39 -9.07
CA LYS A 37 19.46 -10.49 -10.03
C LYS A 37 17.96 -10.31 -9.75
N TRP A 38 17.35 -11.22 -8.99
CA TRP A 38 15.99 -11.08 -8.54
C TRP A 38 15.92 -10.09 -7.38
N LYS A 39 15.38 -8.91 -7.65
CA LYS A 39 15.26 -7.82 -6.66
C LYS A 39 13.82 -7.60 -6.18
N LEU A 40 12.86 -8.30 -6.79
CA LEU A 40 11.46 -8.21 -6.41
C LEU A 40 11.22 -8.90 -5.07
N LYS A 41 10.52 -8.21 -4.16
CA LYS A 41 9.95 -8.83 -2.98
C LYS A 41 8.43 -8.82 -3.15
N LEU A 42 7.90 -9.90 -3.72
CA LEU A 42 6.46 -10.11 -3.75
C LEU A 42 6.04 -10.69 -2.40
N GLY A 43 4.94 -10.19 -1.83
CA GLY A 43 4.46 -10.65 -0.52
C GLY A 43 3.97 -12.11 -0.52
N TYR A 44 3.59 -12.62 -1.69
CA TYR A 44 2.99 -13.95 -1.86
C TYR A 44 3.85 -14.94 -2.65
N MET A 45 4.98 -14.49 -3.22
CA MET A 45 5.85 -15.29 -4.08
C MET A 45 7.30 -15.01 -3.75
N ASP A 46 8.06 -16.04 -3.39
CA ASP A 46 9.49 -15.91 -3.13
C ASP A 46 10.34 -16.34 -4.33
N TYR A 47 11.67 -16.32 -4.17
CA TYR A 47 12.57 -16.73 -5.26
C TYR A 47 12.51 -18.23 -5.54
N ASP A 48 12.16 -19.05 -4.56
CA ASP A 48 12.09 -20.49 -4.73
C ASP A 48 10.85 -20.84 -5.57
N ASP A 49 9.73 -20.15 -5.38
CA ASP A 49 8.55 -20.20 -6.27
C ASP A 49 8.92 -19.79 -7.70
N VAL A 50 9.61 -18.65 -7.85
CA VAL A 50 10.09 -18.16 -9.16
C VAL A 50 11.01 -19.19 -9.83
N SER A 51 11.88 -19.82 -9.05
CA SER A 51 12.80 -20.86 -9.54
C SER A 51 12.03 -22.07 -10.07
N GLN A 52 10.96 -22.51 -9.38
CA GLN A 52 10.10 -23.60 -9.85
C GLN A 52 9.34 -23.24 -11.12
N ILE A 53 8.79 -22.01 -11.22
CA ILE A 53 8.11 -21.51 -12.43
C ILE A 53 9.07 -21.54 -13.63
N ILE A 54 10.30 -21.06 -13.43
CA ILE A 54 11.33 -21.04 -14.48
C ILE A 54 11.72 -22.47 -14.88
N PHE A 55 11.94 -23.35 -13.90
CA PHE A 55 12.32 -24.74 -14.15
C PHE A 55 11.25 -25.48 -14.96
N THR A 56 9.98 -25.38 -14.54
CA THR A 56 8.83 -25.95 -15.26
C THR A 56 8.73 -25.39 -16.69
N HIS A 57 9.02 -24.10 -16.86
CA HIS A 57 8.99 -23.48 -18.19
C HIS A 57 10.12 -23.98 -19.11
N ILE A 58 11.31 -24.24 -18.55
CA ILE A 58 12.42 -24.85 -19.30
C ILE A 58 12.05 -26.28 -19.72
N TYR A 59 11.44 -27.06 -18.83
CA TYR A 59 10.95 -28.40 -19.15
C TYR A 59 9.96 -28.38 -20.33
N ALA A 60 8.96 -27.49 -20.29
CA ALA A 60 7.98 -27.34 -21.37
C ALA A 60 8.63 -26.95 -22.71
N LYS A 61 9.75 -26.22 -22.68
CA LYS A 61 10.53 -25.82 -23.86
C LYS A 61 11.63 -26.80 -24.25
N TRP A 62 11.88 -27.82 -23.46
CA TRP A 62 12.95 -28.78 -23.67
C TRP A 62 12.93 -29.47 -25.04
N PRO A 63 11.75 -29.83 -25.61
CA PRO A 63 11.72 -30.41 -26.95
C PRO A 63 12.28 -29.51 -28.06
N GLN A 64 12.42 -28.20 -27.81
CA GLN A 64 12.97 -27.20 -28.73
C GLN A 64 14.49 -27.03 -28.58
N TYR A 65 15.09 -27.63 -27.55
CA TYR A 65 16.52 -27.55 -27.32
C TYR A 65 17.27 -28.40 -28.34
N ASP A 66 18.29 -27.82 -28.99
CA ASP A 66 19.23 -28.54 -29.84
C ASP A 66 20.44 -29.00 -29.01
N PRO A 67 20.65 -30.31 -28.78
CA PRO A 67 21.79 -30.81 -28.01
C PRO A 67 23.16 -30.46 -28.58
N LYS A 68 23.24 -30.04 -29.86
CA LYS A 68 24.50 -29.58 -30.48
C LYS A 68 24.93 -28.20 -29.98
N GLN A 69 24.02 -27.42 -29.41
CA GLN A 69 24.29 -26.11 -28.86
C GLN A 69 24.68 -26.20 -27.38
N PRO A 70 25.47 -25.25 -26.86
CA PRO A 70 25.76 -25.21 -25.42
C PRO A 70 24.49 -24.95 -24.62
N LEU A 71 24.31 -25.69 -23.51
CA LEU A 71 23.14 -25.60 -22.65
C LEU A 71 23.01 -24.24 -21.97
N GLU A 72 24.13 -23.72 -21.44
CA GLU A 72 24.11 -22.51 -20.60
C GLU A 72 23.54 -21.28 -21.31
N PRO A 73 23.95 -20.90 -22.54
CA PRO A 73 23.38 -19.73 -23.21
C PRO A 73 21.88 -19.87 -23.50
N TRP A 74 21.43 -21.07 -23.88
CA TRP A 74 20.02 -21.34 -24.16
C TRP A 74 19.17 -21.22 -22.90
N VAL A 75 19.58 -21.89 -21.81
CA VAL A 75 18.91 -21.80 -20.50
C VAL A 75 18.91 -20.36 -19.98
N ASN A 76 20.04 -19.64 -20.09
CA ASN A 76 20.14 -18.24 -19.64
C ASN A 76 19.16 -17.30 -20.36
N THR A 77 18.93 -17.53 -21.65
CA THR A 77 17.96 -16.76 -22.43
C THR A 77 16.55 -17.00 -21.91
N ILE A 78 16.20 -18.27 -21.63
CA ILE A 78 14.89 -18.62 -21.08
C ILE A 78 14.69 -18.04 -19.68
N ILE A 79 15.68 -18.18 -18.80
CA ILE A 79 15.64 -17.63 -17.43
C ILE A 79 15.41 -16.12 -17.48
N THR A 80 16.22 -15.40 -18.25
CA THR A 80 16.15 -13.93 -18.32
C THR A 80 14.79 -13.48 -18.85
N ASN A 81 14.32 -14.09 -19.93
CA ASN A 81 13.02 -13.76 -20.52
C ASN A 81 11.87 -14.10 -19.55
N ARG A 82 11.95 -15.22 -18.82
CA ARG A 82 10.91 -15.61 -17.87
C ARG A 82 10.90 -14.69 -16.64
N MET A 83 12.05 -14.31 -16.10
CA MET A 83 12.13 -13.32 -15.02
C MET A 83 11.55 -11.97 -15.45
N GLN A 84 11.85 -11.51 -16.68
CA GLN A 84 11.27 -10.28 -17.22
C GLN A 84 9.75 -10.39 -17.45
N ASN A 85 9.26 -11.54 -17.92
CA ASN A 85 7.83 -11.80 -18.04
C ASN A 85 7.13 -11.70 -16.69
N ILE A 86 7.66 -12.37 -15.66
CA ILE A 86 7.08 -12.28 -14.30
C ILE A 86 7.07 -10.83 -13.83
N TYR A 87 8.17 -10.08 -13.99
CA TYR A 87 8.22 -8.66 -13.62
C TYR A 87 7.12 -7.84 -14.31
N ARG A 88 6.95 -8.04 -15.63
CA ARG A 88 5.90 -7.37 -16.40
C ARG A 88 4.50 -7.80 -15.95
N ASP A 89 4.30 -9.08 -15.67
CA ASP A 89 3.00 -9.63 -15.33
C ASP A 89 2.52 -9.14 -13.96
N GLU A 90 3.44 -9.01 -13.00
CA GLU A 90 3.13 -8.56 -11.64
C GLU A 90 2.97 -7.05 -11.52
N TYR A 91 3.86 -6.26 -12.15
CA TYR A 91 3.87 -4.80 -11.99
C TYR A 91 3.43 -4.07 -13.27
N GLY A 92 4.10 -4.35 -14.40
CA GLY A 92 3.94 -3.55 -15.62
C GLY A 92 2.59 -3.68 -16.33
N ASN A 93 1.90 -4.81 -16.20
CA ASN A 93 0.66 -5.07 -16.93
C ASN A 93 -0.52 -4.22 -16.45
N TYR A 94 -0.49 -3.80 -15.19
CA TYR A 94 -1.56 -3.03 -14.56
C TYR A 94 -1.24 -1.54 -14.47
N GLU A 95 0.01 -1.12 -14.66
CA GLU A 95 0.41 0.28 -14.64
C GLU A 95 -0.42 1.15 -15.58
N LYS A 96 -0.67 2.39 -15.15
CA LYS A 96 -1.32 3.42 -15.97
C LYS A 96 -0.52 3.61 -17.26
N PRO A 97 -1.17 3.80 -18.42
CA PRO A 97 -0.48 4.08 -19.69
C PRO A 97 0.35 5.37 -19.63
N CYS A 98 0.05 6.25 -18.68
CA CYS A 98 0.76 7.51 -18.46
C CYS A 98 2.22 7.34 -18.00
N VAL A 99 2.60 6.21 -17.37
CA VAL A 99 3.97 6.02 -16.83
C VAL A 99 5.03 6.11 -17.93
N GLY A 100 4.75 5.60 -19.13
CA GLY A 100 5.63 5.68 -20.30
C GLY A 100 5.17 6.67 -21.37
N CYS A 101 4.20 7.54 -21.08
CA CYS A 101 3.59 8.41 -22.08
C CYS A 101 4.42 9.69 -22.30
N ALA A 102 4.61 10.09 -23.56
CA ALA A 102 5.34 11.30 -23.93
C ALA A 102 4.66 12.61 -23.47
N HIS A 103 3.36 12.57 -23.18
CA HIS A 103 2.58 13.73 -22.74
C HIS A 103 2.41 13.81 -21.22
N ASN A 104 3.07 12.92 -20.47
CA ASN A 104 3.03 12.94 -19.00
C ASN A 104 3.98 14.04 -18.48
N GLU A 105 3.42 15.02 -17.78
CA GLU A 105 4.18 16.12 -17.16
C GLU A 105 4.55 15.84 -15.70
N GLY A 106 4.20 14.65 -15.19
CA GLY A 106 4.43 14.23 -13.82
C GLY A 106 3.17 14.30 -12.95
N GLY A 107 3.12 13.44 -11.93
CA GLY A 107 1.94 13.29 -11.08
C GLY A 107 0.70 12.90 -11.91
N ASP A 108 -0.38 13.64 -11.72
CA ASP A 108 -1.64 13.48 -12.45
C ASP A 108 -1.80 14.45 -13.63
N LEU A 109 -0.73 15.15 -14.05
CA LEU A 109 -0.77 16.12 -15.14
C LEU A 109 -0.55 15.47 -16.50
N CYS A 110 -1.18 16.03 -17.53
CA CYS A 110 -1.11 15.56 -18.91
C CYS A 110 -1.24 16.72 -19.89
N ALA A 111 -0.28 16.87 -20.81
CA ALA A 111 -0.29 17.93 -21.83
C ALA A 111 -1.28 17.66 -22.99
N HIS A 112 -1.78 16.43 -23.12
CA HIS A 112 -2.64 16.03 -24.24
C HIS A 112 -4.13 16.24 -23.96
N THR A 113 -4.56 16.18 -22.69
CA THR A 113 -5.97 16.31 -22.32
C THR A 113 -6.35 17.78 -22.20
N PRO A 114 -7.54 18.19 -22.67
CA PRO A 114 -8.05 19.56 -22.50
C PRO A 114 -8.09 20.03 -21.05
N SER A 115 -8.33 19.10 -20.12
CA SER A 115 -8.33 19.36 -18.67
C SER A 115 -6.93 19.50 -18.06
N GLY A 116 -5.87 19.19 -18.79
CA GLY A 116 -4.49 19.17 -18.29
C GLY A 116 -4.19 18.02 -17.32
N LYS A 117 -5.11 17.05 -17.19
CA LYS A 117 -5.03 15.95 -16.21
C LYS A 117 -5.09 14.57 -16.85
N GLN A 118 -4.55 13.56 -16.18
CA GLN A 118 -4.67 12.16 -16.58
C GLN A 118 -6.09 11.65 -16.29
N CYS A 119 -6.97 11.74 -17.28
CA CYS A 119 -8.39 11.39 -17.15
C CYS A 119 -8.91 10.59 -18.36
N ASP A 120 -10.19 10.23 -18.29
CA ASP A 120 -10.97 9.53 -19.31
C ASP A 120 -11.11 10.26 -20.65
N GLU A 121 -10.76 11.56 -20.70
CA GLU A 121 -10.61 12.31 -21.96
C GLU A 121 -9.54 11.70 -22.88
N CYS A 122 -8.54 11.01 -22.34
CA CYS A 122 -7.54 10.29 -23.12
C CYS A 122 -8.04 8.87 -23.46
N PRO A 123 -8.17 8.48 -24.75
CA PRO A 123 -8.68 7.16 -25.13
C PRO A 123 -7.86 5.99 -24.57
N LEU A 124 -6.54 6.14 -24.47
CA LEU A 124 -5.66 5.13 -23.89
C LEU A 124 -5.93 4.97 -22.40
N PHE A 125 -6.06 6.09 -21.68
CA PHE A 125 -6.37 6.11 -20.26
C PHE A 125 -7.76 5.54 -19.98
N LEU A 126 -8.77 5.91 -20.77
CA LEU A 126 -10.12 5.35 -20.67
C LEU A 126 -10.13 3.83 -20.89
N SER A 127 -9.41 3.33 -21.90
CA SER A 127 -9.33 1.88 -22.16
C SER A 127 -8.69 1.13 -20.99
N TRP A 128 -7.70 1.74 -20.34
CA TRP A 128 -7.04 1.22 -19.16
C TRP A 128 -7.98 1.29 -17.95
N LEU A 129 -8.68 2.40 -17.76
CA LEU A 129 -9.62 2.62 -16.66
C LEU A 129 -10.69 1.52 -16.64
N LEU A 130 -11.29 1.24 -17.80
CA LEU A 130 -12.34 0.23 -17.93
C LEU A 130 -11.88 -1.21 -17.72
N ARG A 131 -10.61 -1.53 -18.01
CA ARG A 131 -10.12 -2.92 -18.09
C ARG A 131 -9.16 -3.31 -16.96
N LYS A 132 -8.40 -2.35 -16.46
CA LYS A 132 -7.20 -2.58 -15.66
C LYS A 132 -7.16 -1.78 -14.36
N GLU A 133 -8.03 -0.77 -14.18
CA GLU A 133 -8.06 0.02 -12.93
C GLU A 133 -8.32 -0.86 -11.71
N SER A 134 -9.29 -1.77 -11.77
CA SER A 134 -9.63 -2.65 -10.65
C SER A 134 -8.43 -3.52 -10.24
N ALA A 135 -7.79 -4.16 -11.21
CA ALA A 135 -6.61 -4.99 -10.98
C ALA A 135 -5.40 -4.16 -10.53
N HIS A 136 -5.18 -2.98 -11.12
CA HIS A 136 -4.16 -2.03 -10.66
C HIS A 136 -4.41 -1.63 -9.22
N ARG A 137 -5.62 -1.26 -8.84
CA ARG A 137 -5.93 -0.92 -7.45
C ARG A 137 -5.66 -2.10 -6.52
N ILE A 138 -6.01 -3.32 -6.89
CA ILE A 138 -5.74 -4.51 -6.05
C ILE A 138 -4.22 -4.76 -5.91
N GLN A 139 -3.46 -4.67 -7.01
CA GLN A 139 -2.02 -4.93 -7.03
C GLN A 139 -1.18 -3.80 -6.41
N THR A 140 -1.60 -2.56 -6.62
CA THR A 140 -0.99 -1.35 -6.04
C THR A 140 -1.45 -1.09 -4.62
N SER A 141 -2.53 -1.74 -4.15
CA SER A 141 -2.96 -1.68 -2.75
C SER A 141 -1.97 -2.42 -1.86
N CYS A 142 -0.95 -1.70 -1.40
CA CYS A 142 -0.75 -1.33 0.01
C CYS A 142 0.71 -0.88 0.19
N LEU A 143 0.96 0.43 0.13
CA LEU A 143 2.05 0.97 0.94
C LEU A 143 1.52 0.94 2.37
N TYR A 144 1.97 -0.05 3.13
CA TYR A 144 1.79 -0.16 4.59
C TYR A 144 2.12 1.18 5.32
N GLU A 145 2.90 2.06 4.69
CA GLU A 145 3.21 3.41 5.18
C GLU A 145 2.03 4.40 5.16
N GLU A 146 1.03 4.24 4.26
CA GLU A 146 -0.20 5.06 4.30
C GLU A 146 -1.17 4.57 5.39
N SER A 147 -1.15 3.28 5.73
CA SER A 147 -1.96 2.73 6.83
C SER A 147 -1.51 3.22 8.20
N LEU A 148 -0.25 3.65 8.36
CA LEU A 148 0.23 4.30 9.59
C LEU A 148 -0.32 5.73 9.76
N HIS A 149 -0.78 6.36 8.68
CA HIS A 149 -1.55 7.61 8.72
C HIS A 149 -3.08 7.38 8.67
N GLY A 150 -3.52 6.13 8.63
CA GLY A 150 -4.92 5.72 8.44
C GLY A 150 -5.59 5.14 9.67
N SER A 151 -5.23 5.59 10.87
CA SER A 151 -6.00 5.27 12.09
C SER A 151 -7.27 6.13 12.23
N ASP A 152 -7.94 6.48 11.13
CA ASP A 152 -9.14 7.33 11.14
C ASP A 152 -10.18 6.91 10.08
N ILE A 153 -10.37 5.61 9.86
CA ILE A 153 -11.59 5.12 9.21
C ILE A 153 -12.42 4.33 10.23
N VAL A 154 -12.86 5.04 11.28
CA VAL A 154 -14.05 4.65 12.03
C VAL A 154 -15.25 5.15 11.22
N TYR A 155 -15.74 4.33 10.30
CA TYR A 155 -17.06 4.55 9.72
C TYR A 155 -18.09 4.57 10.87
N GLY A 156 -18.65 5.76 11.17
CA GLY A 156 -19.87 5.89 11.97
C GLY A 156 -19.76 6.57 13.33
N ALA A 157 -18.60 7.04 13.78
CA ALA A 157 -18.54 7.91 14.95
C ALA A 157 -18.74 9.37 14.51
N ASN A 158 -19.94 9.93 14.72
CA ASN A 158 -20.15 11.37 14.56
C ASN A 158 -19.37 12.10 15.67
N LEU A 159 -18.11 12.42 15.38
CA LEU A 159 -17.19 13.10 16.31
C LEU A 159 -17.78 14.39 16.85
N GLU A 160 -18.53 15.11 16.02
CA GLU A 160 -19.19 16.36 16.39
C GLU A 160 -20.29 16.16 17.45
N GLU A 161 -21.07 15.07 17.36
CA GLU A 161 -22.05 14.71 18.39
C GLU A 161 -21.39 14.26 19.69
N LYS A 162 -20.29 13.50 19.61
CA LYS A 162 -19.51 13.08 20.78
C LYS A 162 -18.88 14.27 21.49
N GLU A 163 -18.31 15.21 20.73
CA GLU A 163 -17.77 16.47 21.24
C GLU A 163 -18.85 17.28 21.98
N LYS A 164 -20.05 17.44 21.38
CA LYS A 164 -21.19 18.12 22.02
C LYS A 164 -21.60 17.44 23.33
N ARG A 165 -21.64 16.10 23.38
CA ARG A 165 -21.95 15.33 24.59
C ARG A 165 -20.90 15.55 25.68
N ILE A 166 -19.62 15.54 25.33
CA ILE A 166 -18.51 15.79 26.27
C ILE A 166 -18.60 17.21 26.84
N HIS A 167 -18.81 18.23 25.99
CA HIS A 167 -18.97 19.60 26.46
C HIS A 167 -20.19 19.77 27.36
N ALA A 168 -21.33 19.17 27.03
CA ALA A 168 -22.53 19.21 27.86
C ALA A 168 -22.30 18.59 29.26
N HIS A 169 -21.64 17.44 29.32
CA HIS A 169 -21.28 16.78 30.57
C HIS A 169 -20.33 17.64 31.42
N MET A 170 -19.29 18.20 30.79
CA MET A 170 -18.32 19.06 31.47
C MET A 170 -18.94 20.35 32.01
N LEU A 171 -19.88 20.95 31.28
CA LEU A 171 -20.60 22.15 31.72
C LEU A 171 -21.60 21.89 32.85
N ALA A 172 -22.03 20.64 33.06
CA ALA A 172 -22.86 20.24 34.19
C ALA A 172 -22.03 20.00 35.46
N LEU A 173 -20.80 19.51 35.34
CA LEU A 173 -19.90 19.26 36.46
C LEU A 173 -19.18 20.51 36.98
N LEU A 174 -18.91 21.47 36.10
CA LEU A 174 -18.18 22.68 36.46
C LEU A 174 -19.12 23.79 36.92
N GLU A 175 -18.84 24.38 38.08
CA GLU A 175 -19.62 25.48 38.64
C GLU A 175 -18.80 26.79 38.72
N GLY A 176 -19.50 27.91 38.63
CA GLY A 176 -18.93 29.25 38.84
C GLY A 176 -17.85 29.67 37.81
N VAL A 177 -16.71 30.13 38.33
CA VAL A 177 -15.60 30.66 37.52
C VAL A 177 -14.95 29.59 36.63
N GLU A 178 -14.94 28.33 37.06
CA GLU A 178 -14.33 27.21 36.32
C GLU A 178 -15.07 26.93 35.01
N LYS A 179 -16.40 27.04 35.01
CA LYS A 179 -17.26 26.91 33.82
C LYS A 179 -16.97 28.00 32.78
N SER A 180 -16.75 29.22 33.26
CA SER A 180 -16.45 30.38 32.40
C SER A 180 -15.07 30.25 31.75
N ILE A 181 -14.07 29.77 32.51
CA ILE A 181 -12.74 29.46 32.01
C ILE A 181 -12.81 28.32 30.97
N TYR A 182 -13.55 27.25 31.26
CA TYR A 182 -13.69 26.10 30.35
C TYR A 182 -14.30 26.52 29.00
N LYS A 183 -15.38 27.30 29.01
CA LYS A 183 -16.01 27.79 27.78
C LYS A 183 -15.05 28.62 26.91
N LEU A 184 -14.28 29.52 27.53
CA LEU A 184 -13.36 30.40 26.81
C LEU A 184 -12.21 29.63 26.13
N ILE A 185 -11.69 28.59 26.80
CA ILE A 185 -10.51 27.85 26.34
C ILE A 185 -10.89 26.69 25.42
N TYR A 186 -11.86 25.87 25.81
CA TYR A 186 -12.16 24.60 25.13
C TYR A 186 -13.26 24.71 24.07
N ILE A 187 -14.20 25.67 24.19
CA ILE A 187 -15.30 25.86 23.22
C ILE A 187 -15.00 27.04 22.28
N GLU A 188 -14.47 28.15 22.82
CA GLU A 188 -14.17 29.35 22.02
C GLU A 188 -12.72 29.43 21.52
N HIS A 189 -11.90 28.41 21.81
CA HIS A 189 -10.48 28.28 21.42
C HIS A 189 -9.63 29.54 21.65
N LYS A 190 -9.89 30.28 22.75
CA LYS A 190 -9.11 31.47 23.08
C LYS A 190 -7.87 31.12 23.88
N ASN A 191 -6.80 31.89 23.64
CA ASN A 191 -5.57 31.80 24.43
C ASN A 191 -5.81 32.21 25.89
N GLU A 192 -5.00 31.64 26.79
CA GLU A 192 -5.05 31.89 28.24
C GLU A 192 -5.02 33.40 28.58
N GLU A 193 -4.30 34.19 27.78
CA GLU A 193 -4.16 35.63 27.96
C GLU A 193 -5.46 36.39 27.68
N ASP A 194 -6.19 35.98 26.65
CA ASP A 194 -7.45 36.63 26.27
C ASP A 194 -8.60 36.17 27.18
N ALA A 195 -8.55 34.93 27.69
CA ALA A 195 -9.43 34.47 28.73
C ALA A 195 -9.25 35.29 30.03
N THR A 196 -8.00 35.60 30.40
CA THR A 196 -7.69 36.44 31.59
C THR A 196 -8.27 37.85 31.45
N LYS A 197 -8.10 38.48 30.28
CA LYS A 197 -8.63 39.81 29.99
C LYS A 197 -10.16 39.84 30.07
N LYS A 198 -10.84 38.83 29.51
CA LYS A 198 -12.31 38.76 29.47
C LYS A 198 -12.96 38.49 30.83
N LEU A 199 -12.31 37.74 31.71
CA LEU A 199 -12.84 37.44 33.05
C LEU A 199 -12.65 38.58 34.06
N GLY A 200 -12.13 39.74 33.63
CA GLY A 200 -12.00 40.92 34.48
C GLY A 200 -10.90 40.82 35.54
N TYR A 201 -10.07 39.76 35.51
CA TYR A 201 -8.84 39.69 36.27
C TYR A 201 -7.80 40.60 35.62
N LEU A 202 -7.97 41.91 35.82
CA LEU A 202 -6.97 42.94 35.50
C LEU A 202 -5.59 42.45 35.90
N GLN A 203 -4.58 42.75 35.07
CA GLN A 203 -3.18 42.30 35.13
C GLN A 203 -2.47 42.55 36.49
N LYS A 204 -2.97 41.93 37.56
CA LYS A 204 -2.32 41.81 38.85
C LYS A 204 -1.31 40.67 38.71
N LYS A 205 -0.07 40.90 39.16
CA LYS A 205 0.99 39.88 39.17
C LYS A 205 0.45 38.61 39.85
N GLY A 206 0.20 37.55 39.08
CA GLY A 206 -0.36 36.29 39.58
C GLY A 206 -1.66 35.82 38.92
N SER A 207 -2.41 36.67 38.21
CA SER A 207 -3.70 36.29 37.58
C SER A 207 -3.54 35.18 36.52
N LYS A 208 -2.44 35.21 35.74
CA LYS A 208 -2.10 34.14 34.78
C LYS A 208 -1.82 32.80 35.47
N ARG A 209 -1.14 32.84 36.63
CA ARG A 209 -0.84 31.65 37.45
C ARG A 209 -2.11 31.03 38.03
N TYR A 210 -3.07 31.87 38.44
CA TYR A 210 -4.37 31.43 38.95
C TYR A 210 -5.18 30.69 37.88
N ILE A 211 -5.27 31.24 36.66
CA ILE A 211 -6.00 30.59 35.56
C ILE A 211 -5.32 29.29 35.14
N ARG A 212 -3.98 29.28 35.01
CA ARG A 212 -3.24 28.04 34.70
C ARG A 212 -3.43 26.96 35.79
N GLN A 213 -3.47 27.35 37.06
CA GLN A 213 -3.77 26.42 38.16
C GLN A 213 -5.19 25.86 38.05
N LYS A 214 -6.17 26.70 37.71
CA LYS A 214 -7.55 26.27 37.48
C LYS A 214 -7.69 25.36 36.25
N CYS A 215 -7.02 25.66 35.15
CA CYS A 215 -6.96 24.78 33.97
C CYS A 215 -6.32 23.42 34.31
N SER A 216 -5.26 23.39 35.12
CA SER A 216 -4.66 22.15 35.59
C SER A 216 -5.63 21.32 36.43
N LEU A 217 -6.44 21.95 37.29
CA LEU A 217 -7.47 21.27 38.07
C LEU A 217 -8.61 20.75 37.19
N ILE A 218 -9.04 21.51 36.18
CA ILE A 218 -10.04 21.09 35.18
C ILE A 218 -9.51 19.87 34.40
N ASN A 219 -8.26 19.89 33.95
CA ASN A 219 -7.63 18.76 33.26
C ASN A 219 -7.55 17.50 34.15
N LYS A 220 -7.27 17.65 35.44
CA LYS A 220 -7.32 16.52 36.38
C LYS A 220 -8.71 15.93 36.51
N LYS A 221 -9.75 16.76 36.63
CA LYS A 221 -11.15 16.34 36.64
C LYS A 221 -11.54 15.62 35.34
N ILE A 222 -11.10 16.12 34.18
CA ILE A 222 -11.33 15.46 32.88
C ILE A 222 -10.71 14.06 32.87
N VAL A 223 -9.45 13.93 33.30
CA VAL A 223 -8.74 12.64 33.33
C VAL A 223 -9.38 11.65 34.32
N GLU A 224 -9.90 12.11 35.44
CA GLU A 224 -10.65 11.28 36.39
C GLU A 224 -11.97 10.77 35.79
N GLU A 225 -12.72 11.62 35.07
CA GLU A 225 -13.95 11.22 34.39
C GLU A 225 -13.70 10.23 33.23
N LEU A 226 -12.60 10.40 32.51
CA LEU A 226 -12.17 9.44 31.48
C LEU A 226 -11.81 8.08 32.09
N LYS A 227 -11.14 8.04 33.25
CA LYS A 227 -10.79 6.80 33.95
C LYS A 227 -11.99 6.07 34.52
N ASN A 228 -13.05 6.80 34.87
CA ASN A 228 -14.27 6.23 35.42
C ASN A 228 -15.25 5.71 34.34
N ASN A 229 -14.87 5.70 33.06
CA ASN A 229 -15.70 5.28 31.91
C ASN A 229 -17.08 5.96 31.85
N ARG A 230 -17.20 7.19 32.36
CA ARG A 230 -18.46 7.96 32.30
C ARG A 230 -18.58 8.81 31.02
N LEU A 231 -17.48 8.93 30.29
CA LEU A 231 -17.40 9.55 28.98
C LEU A 231 -17.13 8.43 27.96
N ASP A 232 -18.17 7.79 27.44
CA ASP A 232 -18.03 6.88 26.29
C ASP A 232 -17.62 7.70 25.06
N ILE A 233 -16.32 7.70 24.77
CA ILE A 233 -15.73 8.16 23.50
C ILE A 233 -15.84 7.04 22.47
#